data_AF-A0A7Y6NJ24-F1
#
_entry.id   AF-A0A7Y6NJ24-F1
#
_cell.length_a   1.000
_cell.length_b   1.000
_cell.length_c   1.000
_cell.angle_alpha   90.00
_cell.angle_beta   90.00
_cell.angle_gamma   90.00
#
_symmetry.space_group_name_H-M   'P 1'
#
loop_
_entity.id
_entity.type
_entity.pdbx_description
1 polymer ?
#
loop_
_entity_poly.entity_id
_entity_poly.type
_entity_poly.pdbx_seq_one_letter_code
_entity_poly.pdbx_strand_id
1 'polypeptide(L)'
;MLGTLLRKDGLAIAGGTMLLYTSVYFFERGYCSQLNIPLDYIEITIPTIVNDVLNSIFFILIISLTSLGIMSKGKKNGFRGWHAFAPAYCWLVYTGITFFIMEHTWVNLFLSTFLGGIYFLQFMPATYIAKGNENLITLQSRTLDYAGALFLVSMTFTIYGQFYAKGSTFDIYTQNGKQYELLKVYGENIFMREIEDEKNPTKVTYFNAQNMTGMTLSQEKSKK
;
A
#
# COMPACT_ATOMS: atom_id res chain seq x y z
N MET A 1 2.85 -0.60 -39.08
CA MET A 1 1.64 -0.84 -38.25
C MET A 1 1.92 -1.85 -37.14
N LEU A 2 2.49 -3.03 -37.43
CA LEU A 2 2.86 -4.03 -36.42
C LEU A 2 3.87 -3.50 -35.39
N GLY A 3 4.94 -2.82 -35.83
CA GLY A 3 5.95 -2.24 -34.95
C GLY A 3 5.44 -1.11 -34.03
N THR A 4 4.43 -0.35 -34.46
CA THR A 4 3.79 0.68 -33.64
C THR A 4 2.85 0.10 -32.58
N LEU A 5 2.23 -1.05 -32.88
CA LEU A 5 1.40 -1.82 -31.96
C LEU A 5 2.25 -2.54 -30.91
N LEU A 6 3.30 -3.27 -31.33
CA LEU A 6 4.29 -3.89 -30.44
C LEU A 6 4.99 -2.88 -29.52
N ARG A 7 5.26 -1.66 -30.01
CA ARG A 7 5.86 -0.60 -29.20
C ARG A 7 4.88 -0.03 -28.17
N LYS A 8 3.58 -0.01 -28.45
CA LYS A 8 2.54 0.36 -27.49
C LYS A 8 2.33 -0.72 -26.44
N ASP A 9 2.29 -1.98 -26.87
CA ASP A 9 2.09 -3.12 -25.97
C ASP A 9 3.32 -3.34 -25.08
N GLY A 10 4.53 -3.22 -25.64
CA GLY A 10 5.77 -3.26 -24.87
C GLY A 10 5.89 -2.11 -23.85
N LEU A 11 5.46 -0.91 -24.21
CA LEU A 11 5.40 0.22 -23.27
C LEU A 11 4.36 -0.02 -22.17
N ALA A 12 3.21 -0.61 -22.50
CA ALA A 12 2.18 -0.94 -21.53
C ALA A 12 2.65 -2.02 -20.54
N ILE A 13 3.33 -3.05 -21.04
CA ILE A 13 3.93 -4.09 -20.20
C ILE A 13 5.00 -3.47 -19.29
N ALA A 14 5.93 -2.70 -19.84
CA ALA A 14 6.99 -2.05 -19.05
C ALA A 14 6.41 -1.11 -17.97
N GLY A 15 5.41 -0.31 -18.32
CA GLY A 15 4.72 0.56 -17.36
C GLY A 15 3.98 -0.22 -16.27
N GLY A 16 3.28 -1.30 -16.65
CA GLY A 16 2.60 -2.18 -15.72
C GLY A 16 3.57 -2.86 -14.75
N THR A 17 4.68 -3.40 -15.26
CA THR A 17 5.74 -3.99 -14.45
C THR A 17 6.33 -2.95 -13.50
N MET A 18 6.67 -1.75 -13.98
CA MET A 18 7.17 -0.68 -13.13
C MET A 18 6.20 -0.33 -11.98
N LEU A 19 4.90 -0.25 -12.26
CA LEU A 19 3.88 0.03 -11.25
C LEU A 19 3.79 -1.10 -10.21
N LEU A 20 3.89 -2.36 -10.62
CA LEU A 20 3.90 -3.50 -9.69
C LEU A 20 5.10 -3.44 -8.74
N TYR A 21 6.31 -3.28 -9.29
CA TYR A 21 7.52 -3.12 -8.46
C TYR A 21 7.41 -1.91 -7.52
N THR A 22 6.86 -0.80 -8.00
CA THR A 22 6.66 0.41 -7.20
C THR A 22 5.67 0.17 -6.07
N SER A 23 4.54 -0.49 -6.34
CA SER A 23 3.55 -0.82 -5.32
C SER A 23 4.10 -1.73 -4.23
N VAL A 24 4.85 -2.76 -4.62
CA VAL A 24 5.48 -3.73 -3.72
C VAL A 24 6.54 -3.05 -2.87
N TYR A 25 7.35 -2.17 -3.46
CA TYR A 25 8.33 -1.38 -2.71
C TYR A 25 7.67 -0.56 -1.60
N PHE A 26 6.59 0.16 -1.90
CA PHE A 26 5.90 0.98 -0.88
C PHE A 26 5.17 0.12 0.15
N PHE A 27 4.60 -1.01 -0.25
CA PHE A 27 4.00 -1.97 0.67
C PHE A 27 5.03 -2.51 1.66
N GLU A 28 6.15 -3.05 1.17
CA GLU A 28 7.24 -3.59 2.00
C GLU A 28 7.87 -2.50 2.88
N ARG A 29 7.97 -1.26 2.37
CA ARG A 29 8.42 -0.12 3.18
C ARG A 29 7.48 0.15 4.36
N GLY A 30 6.17 0.09 4.14
CA GLY A 30 5.18 0.18 5.20
C GLY A 30 5.30 -0.97 6.21
N TYR A 31 5.43 -2.19 5.70
CA TYR A 31 5.59 -3.41 6.49
C TYR A 31 6.83 -3.34 7.40
N CYS A 32 8.00 -3.04 6.83
CA CYS A 32 9.26 -2.89 7.56
C CYS A 32 9.21 -1.75 8.58
N SER A 33 8.60 -0.61 8.21
CA SER A 33 8.44 0.53 9.12
C SER A 33 7.62 0.17 10.36
N GLN A 34 6.57 -0.66 10.22
CA GLN A 34 5.76 -1.09 11.35
C GLN A 34 6.52 -2.07 12.26
N LEU A 35 7.39 -2.90 11.68
CA LEU A 35 8.15 -3.92 12.42
C LEU A 35 9.51 -3.44 12.92
N ASN A 36 9.90 -2.19 12.64
CA ASN A 36 11.23 -1.62 12.91
C ASN A 36 12.38 -2.36 12.21
N ILE A 37 12.13 -2.89 11.01
CA ILE A 37 13.15 -3.50 10.16
C ILE A 37 13.83 -2.38 9.36
N PRO A 38 15.18 -2.32 9.29
CA PRO A 38 15.87 -1.30 8.51
C PRO A 38 15.53 -1.41 7.02
N LEU A 39 15.23 -0.27 6.38
CA LEU A 39 14.72 -0.23 5.01
C LEU A 39 15.76 -0.64 3.95
N ASP A 40 17.04 -0.61 4.31
CA ASP A 40 18.15 -0.96 3.41
C ASP A 40 18.17 -2.46 3.04
N TYR A 41 17.44 -3.30 3.78
CA TYR A 41 17.35 -4.74 3.55
C TYR A 41 16.12 -5.16 2.74
N ILE A 42 15.31 -4.22 2.26
CA ILE A 42 14.14 -4.55 1.44
C ILE A 42 14.61 -5.16 0.12
N GLU A 43 14.29 -6.43 -0.08
CA GLU A 43 14.57 -7.17 -1.30
C GLU A 43 13.26 -7.53 -2.01
N ILE A 44 13.11 -7.06 -3.25
CA ILE A 44 11.92 -7.34 -4.05
C ILE A 44 12.19 -8.53 -4.96
N THR A 45 11.54 -9.65 -4.65
CA THR A 45 11.60 -10.90 -5.41
C THR A 45 10.23 -11.23 -6.02
N ILE A 46 10.19 -12.14 -7.00
CA ILE A 46 8.92 -12.56 -7.61
C ILE A 46 7.90 -13.05 -6.56
N PRO A 47 8.27 -13.90 -5.56
CA PRO A 47 7.34 -14.30 -4.51
C PRO A 47 6.77 -13.13 -3.71
N THR A 48 7.58 -12.13 -3.36
CA THR A 48 7.10 -10.92 -2.65
C THR A 48 6.08 -10.16 -3.50
N ILE A 49 6.33 -9.99 -4.80
CA ILE A 49 5.40 -9.34 -5.71
C ILE A 49 4.06 -10.09 -5.76
N VAL A 50 4.10 -11.41 -5.89
CA VAL A 50 2.88 -12.23 -5.98
C VAL A 50 2.07 -12.14 -4.68
N ASN A 51 2.71 -12.29 -3.52
CA ASN A 51 2.04 -12.22 -2.23
C ASN A 51 1.43 -10.84 -1.98
N ASP A 52 2.17 -9.77 -2.25
CA ASP A 52 1.69 -8.41 -2.05
C ASP A 52 0.52 -8.09 -2.97
N VAL A 53 0.59 -8.49 -4.25
CA VAL A 53 -0.52 -8.33 -5.19
C VAL A 53 -1.76 -9.08 -4.70
N LEU A 54 -1.62 -10.34 -4.28
CA LEU A 54 -2.73 -11.15 -3.80
C LEU A 54 -3.38 -10.55 -2.53
N ASN A 55 -2.57 -10.04 -1.61
CA ASN A 55 -3.07 -9.39 -0.41
C ASN A 55 -3.76 -8.05 -0.74
N SER A 56 -3.15 -7.25 -1.61
CA SER A 56 -3.63 -5.91 -1.96
C SER A 56 -4.86 -5.92 -2.88
N ILE A 57 -5.08 -7.00 -3.65
CA ILE A 57 -6.10 -7.03 -4.70
C ILE A 57 -7.50 -6.82 -4.12
N PHE A 58 -7.83 -7.43 -2.98
CA PHE A 58 -9.15 -7.30 -2.37
C PHE A 58 -9.41 -5.86 -1.94
N PHE A 59 -8.41 -5.23 -1.32
CA PHE A 59 -8.49 -3.86 -0.86
C PHE A 59 -8.68 -2.88 -2.03
N ILE A 60 -7.83 -2.98 -3.05
CA ILE A 60 -7.85 -2.08 -4.23
C ILE A 60 -9.13 -2.30 -5.04
N LEU A 61 -9.58 -3.55 -5.18
CA LEU A 61 -10.75 -3.90 -5.97
C LEU A 61 -12.04 -3.37 -5.34
N ILE A 62 -12.19 -3.44 -4.02
CA ILE A 62 -13.36 -2.87 -3.31
C ILE A 62 -13.42 -1.35 -3.52
N ILE A 63 -12.31 -0.63 -3.30
CA ILE A 63 -12.26 0.84 -3.50
C ILE A 63 -12.55 1.18 -4.96
N SER A 64 -11.91 0.47 -5.90
CA SER A 64 -12.03 0.76 -7.33
C SER A 64 -13.45 0.50 -7.85
N LEU A 65 -14.06 -0.64 -7.50
CA LEU A 65 -15.41 -0.98 -7.95
C LEU A 65 -16.48 -0.05 -7.35
N THR A 66 -16.35 0.30 -6.07
CA THR A 66 -17.29 1.22 -5.41
C THR A 66 -17.21 2.61 -6.03
N SER A 67 -16.01 3.17 -6.20
CA SER A 67 -15.80 4.47 -6.85
C SER A 67 -16.25 4.46 -8.31
N LEU A 68 -15.93 3.42 -9.08
CA LEU A 68 -16.40 3.28 -10.47
C LEU A 68 -17.93 3.21 -10.55
N GLY A 69 -18.58 2.49 -9.62
CA GLY A 69 -20.03 2.40 -9.55
C GLY A 69 -20.69 3.76 -9.26
N ILE A 70 -20.14 4.51 -8.30
CA ILE A 70 -20.59 5.87 -7.96
C ILE A 70 -20.42 6.81 -9.16
N MET A 71 -19.23 6.83 -9.76
CA MET A 71 -18.92 7.72 -10.89
C MET A 71 -19.71 7.36 -12.14
N SER A 72 -19.95 6.08 -12.40
CA SER A 72 -20.78 5.62 -13.53
C SER A 72 -22.23 6.09 -13.39
N LYS A 73 -22.81 6.01 -12.18
CA LYS A 73 -24.14 6.58 -11.89
C LYS A 73 -24.15 8.10 -12.03
N GLY A 74 -23.11 8.78 -11.53
CA GLY A 74 -22.92 10.22 -11.70
C GLY A 74 -22.94 10.64 -13.16
N LYS A 75 -22.16 9.94 -14.00
CA LYS A 75 -22.05 10.18 -15.43
C LYS A 75 -23.36 9.94 -16.18
N LYS A 76 -24.06 8.84 -15.89
CA LYS A 76 -25.36 8.51 -16.51
C LYS A 76 -26.42 9.59 -16.27
N ASN A 77 -26.40 10.20 -15.10
CA ASN A 77 -27.34 11.25 -14.71
C ASN A 77 -26.82 12.68 -15.00
N GLY A 78 -25.74 12.80 -15.79
CA GLY A 78 -25.17 14.07 -16.22
C GLY A 78 -24.62 14.93 -15.07
N PHE A 79 -24.26 14.32 -13.93
CA PHE A 79 -23.79 15.00 -12.73
C PHE A 79 -24.73 16.14 -12.26
N ARG A 80 -26.05 15.93 -12.33
CA ARG A 80 -27.06 16.91 -11.87
C ARG A 80 -27.66 16.52 -10.50
N GLY A 81 -28.01 17.52 -9.70
CA GLY A 81 -28.61 17.33 -8.37
C GLY A 81 -27.68 16.56 -7.42
N TRP A 82 -28.22 15.56 -6.73
CA TRP A 82 -27.46 14.69 -5.81
C TRP A 82 -26.31 13.93 -6.49
N HIS A 83 -26.40 13.71 -7.81
CA HIS A 83 -25.35 13.03 -8.57
C HIS A 83 -24.15 13.92 -8.89
N ALA A 84 -24.23 15.23 -8.69
CA ALA A 84 -23.09 16.15 -8.77
C ALA A 84 -22.07 15.86 -7.65
N PHE A 85 -22.52 15.32 -6.52
CA PHE A 85 -21.68 14.96 -5.38
C PHE A 85 -20.99 13.60 -5.53
N ALA A 86 -21.06 12.94 -6.70
CA ALA A 86 -20.39 11.66 -6.94
C ALA A 86 -18.90 11.63 -6.53
N PRO A 87 -18.08 12.66 -6.85
CA PRO A 87 -16.70 12.71 -6.37
C PRO A 87 -16.59 12.82 -4.85
N ALA A 88 -17.51 13.54 -4.19
CA ALA A 88 -17.54 13.65 -2.73
C ALA A 88 -17.95 12.33 -2.05
N TYR A 89 -18.79 11.51 -2.68
CA TYR A 89 -19.04 10.15 -2.20
C TYR A 89 -17.80 9.26 -2.34
N CYS A 90 -17.05 9.37 -3.45
CA CYS A 90 -15.79 8.65 -3.64
C CYS A 90 -14.74 9.07 -2.59
N TRP A 91 -14.69 10.35 -2.24
CA TRP A 91 -13.88 10.90 -1.15
C TRP A 91 -14.19 10.24 0.19
N LEU A 92 -15.48 10.17 0.56
CA LEU A 92 -15.91 9.57 1.83
C LEU A 92 -15.62 8.08 1.89
N VAL A 93 -15.85 7.36 0.78
CA VAL A 93 -15.53 5.93 0.68
C VAL A 93 -14.04 5.70 0.88
N TYR A 94 -13.19 6.43 0.16
CA TYR A 94 -11.74 6.31 0.30
C TYR A 94 -11.31 6.62 1.72
N THR A 95 -11.73 7.77 2.27
CA THR A 95 -11.40 8.22 3.63
C THR A 95 -11.78 7.19 4.68
N GLY A 96 -13.02 6.67 4.62
CA GLY A 96 -13.53 5.68 5.56
C GLY A 96 -12.74 4.37 5.51
N ILE A 97 -12.41 3.89 4.31
CA ILE A 97 -11.62 2.67 4.13
C ILE A 97 -10.18 2.86 4.64
N THR A 98 -9.51 3.96 4.29
CA THR A 98 -8.16 4.25 4.81
C THR A 98 -8.15 4.42 6.33
N PHE A 99 -9.16 5.09 6.90
CA PHE A 99 -9.23 5.27 8.35
C PHE A 99 -9.53 3.97 9.08
N PHE A 100 -10.27 3.05 8.46
CA PHE A 100 -10.56 1.73 9.02
C PHE A 100 -9.32 0.85 9.16
N ILE A 101 -8.40 0.91 8.20
CA ILE A 101 -7.15 0.12 8.24
C ILE A 101 -6.06 0.78 9.10
N MET A 102 -6.20 2.06 9.41
CA MET A 102 -5.27 2.77 10.30
C MET A 102 -5.71 2.68 11.75
N GLU A 103 -4.82 3.00 12.68
CA GLU A 103 -5.20 3.18 14.08
C GLU A 103 -6.16 4.36 14.23
N HIS A 104 -7.19 4.22 15.05
CA HIS A 104 -8.22 5.25 15.26
C HIS A 104 -7.70 6.40 16.12
N THR A 105 -6.83 7.22 15.53
CA THR A 105 -6.29 8.44 16.12
C THR A 105 -6.73 9.66 15.31
N TRP A 106 -6.76 10.84 15.95
CA TRP A 106 -7.06 12.10 15.26
C TRP A 106 -6.08 12.41 14.12
N VAL A 107 -4.81 12.05 14.29
CA VAL A 107 -3.78 12.20 13.26
C VAL A 107 -4.10 11.35 12.03
N ASN A 108 -4.49 10.10 12.23
CA ASN A 108 -4.84 9.20 11.14
C ASN A 108 -6.17 9.56 10.48
N LEU A 109 -7.11 10.13 11.23
CA LEU A 109 -8.33 10.70 10.66
C LEU A 109 -8.01 11.88 9.74
N PHE A 110 -7.16 12.80 10.19
CA PHE A 110 -6.70 13.93 9.38
C PHE A 110 -5.97 13.45 8.13
N LEU A 111 -5.03 12.50 8.28
CA LEU A 111 -4.30 11.93 7.14
C LEU A 111 -5.24 11.23 6.15
N SER A 112 -6.18 10.41 6.63
CA SER A 112 -7.15 9.72 5.78
C SER A 112 -8.04 10.71 5.03
N THR A 113 -8.47 11.78 5.71
CA THR A 113 -9.28 12.85 5.11
C THR A 113 -8.48 13.62 4.06
N PHE A 114 -7.21 13.92 4.33
CA PHE A 114 -6.30 14.58 3.40
C PHE A 114 -6.05 13.73 2.15
N LEU A 115 -5.72 12.45 2.31
CA LEU A 115 -5.57 11.51 1.20
C LEU A 115 -6.87 11.36 0.42
N GLY A 116 -8.00 11.26 1.10
CA GLY A 116 -9.30 11.31 0.47
C GLY A 116 -9.52 12.59 -0.35
N GLY A 117 -9.06 13.74 0.13
CA GLY A 117 -9.14 15.01 -0.59
C GLY A 117 -8.31 15.00 -1.88
N ILE A 118 -7.13 14.37 -1.88
CA ILE A 118 -6.37 14.16 -3.12
C ILE A 118 -7.14 13.19 -4.03
N TYR A 119 -7.74 12.13 -3.49
CA TYR A 119 -8.55 11.18 -4.27
C TYR A 119 -9.77 11.86 -4.91
N PHE A 120 -10.44 12.77 -4.19
CA PHE A 120 -11.51 13.61 -4.72
C PHE A 120 -11.07 14.38 -5.96
N LEU A 121 -9.91 15.03 -5.90
CA LEU A 121 -9.38 15.84 -7.01
C LEU A 121 -9.14 14.99 -8.26
N GLN A 122 -8.70 13.74 -8.11
CA GLN A 122 -8.51 12.81 -9.23
C GLN A 122 -9.81 12.46 -9.97
N PHE A 123 -10.96 12.51 -9.29
CA PHE A 123 -12.28 12.22 -9.87
C PHE A 123 -13.08 13.47 -10.21
N MET A 124 -12.52 14.66 -10.04
CA MET A 124 -13.21 15.90 -10.34
C MET A 124 -13.42 16.01 -11.86
N PRO A 125 -14.68 16.15 -12.35
CA PRO A 125 -14.93 16.20 -13.78
C PRO A 125 -14.27 17.41 -14.44
N ALA A 126 -13.65 17.22 -15.61
CA ALA A 126 -12.97 18.27 -16.37
C ALA A 126 -13.86 19.50 -16.67
N THR A 127 -15.18 19.31 -16.72
CA THR A 127 -16.17 20.40 -16.86
C THR A 127 -16.13 21.44 -15.74
N TYR A 128 -15.61 21.09 -14.56
CA TYR A 128 -15.39 22.02 -13.44
C TYR A 128 -14.01 22.70 -13.50
N ILE A 129 -13.05 22.10 -14.18
CA ILE A 129 -11.64 22.54 -14.24
C ILE A 129 -11.39 23.48 -15.43
N ALA A 130 -12.12 23.30 -16.54
CA ALA A 130 -11.84 23.95 -17.82
C ALA A 130 -12.51 25.33 -18.03
N LYS A 131 -12.39 26.26 -17.06
CA LYS A 131 -12.91 27.64 -17.21
C LYS A 131 -11.83 28.74 -17.24
N GLY A 132 -10.55 28.39 -17.42
CA GLY A 132 -9.43 29.34 -17.41
C GLY A 132 -8.28 29.00 -18.37
N ASN A 133 -7.60 30.06 -18.82
CA ASN A 133 -6.56 30.18 -19.87
C ASN A 133 -5.66 28.94 -20.15
N GLU A 134 -5.50 28.60 -21.44
CA GLU A 134 -5.56 27.20 -21.90
C GLU A 134 -4.25 26.38 -22.02
N ASN A 135 -3.03 26.90 -21.85
CA ASN A 135 -1.82 26.12 -22.21
C ASN A 135 -0.74 25.90 -21.12
N LEU A 136 -0.47 26.86 -20.23
CA LEU A 136 0.54 26.69 -19.17
C LEU A 136 -0.08 26.16 -17.86
N ILE A 137 -1.26 26.67 -17.53
CA ILE A 137 -2.05 26.24 -16.37
C ILE A 137 -2.52 24.79 -16.55
N THR A 138 -2.81 24.38 -17.79
CA THR A 138 -3.27 23.01 -18.13
C THR A 138 -2.16 21.96 -18.08
N LEU A 139 -0.90 22.32 -18.35
CA LEU A 139 0.24 21.41 -18.21
C LEU A 139 0.65 21.25 -16.74
N GLN A 140 0.68 22.36 -15.99
CA GLN A 140 0.96 22.34 -14.55
C GLN A 140 -0.13 21.57 -13.79
N SER A 141 -1.41 21.78 -14.12
CA SER A 141 -2.52 21.04 -13.49
C SER A 141 -2.42 19.54 -13.76
N ARG A 142 -2.13 19.12 -15.01
CA ARG A 142 -1.95 17.71 -15.34
C ARG A 142 -0.76 17.06 -14.64
N THR A 143 0.35 17.79 -14.52
CA THR A 143 1.54 17.29 -13.81
C THR A 143 1.22 17.08 -12.33
N LEU A 144 0.48 18.01 -11.73
CA LEU A 144 0.05 17.92 -10.34
C LEU A 144 -0.98 16.80 -10.13
N ASP A 145 -1.86 16.54 -11.10
CA ASP A 145 -2.78 15.41 -11.08
C ASP A 145 -2.01 14.08 -11.09
N TYR A 146 -1.04 13.90 -12.00
CA TYR A 146 -0.21 12.69 -12.04
C TYR A 146 0.64 12.52 -10.78
N ALA A 147 1.23 13.60 -10.27
CA ALA A 147 1.99 13.59 -9.02
C ALA A 147 1.09 13.21 -7.83
N GLY A 148 -0.13 13.76 -7.77
CA GLY A 148 -1.13 13.43 -6.76
C GLY A 148 -1.58 11.97 -6.84
N ALA A 149 -1.75 11.42 -8.05
CA ALA A 149 -2.09 10.02 -8.26
C ALA A 149 -0.96 9.08 -7.81
N LEU A 150 0.29 9.38 -8.18
CA LEU A 150 1.46 8.61 -7.73
C LEU A 150 1.64 8.69 -6.21
N PHE A 151 1.47 9.88 -5.64
CA PHE A 151 1.53 10.08 -4.18
C PHE A 151 0.44 9.28 -3.46
N LEU A 152 -0.79 9.32 -3.96
CA LEU A 152 -1.90 8.51 -3.43
C LEU A 152 -1.54 7.04 -3.43
N VAL A 153 -1.19 6.50 -4.60
CA VAL A 153 -0.81 5.09 -4.74
C VAL A 153 0.29 4.71 -3.73
N SER A 154 1.36 5.52 -3.67
CA SER A 154 2.50 5.28 -2.76
C SER A 154 2.06 5.24 -1.29
N MET A 155 1.26 6.21 -0.86
CA MET A 155 0.76 6.28 0.52
C MET A 155 -0.23 5.15 0.84
N THR A 156 -1.13 4.82 -0.09
CA THR A 156 -2.09 3.71 0.07
C THR A 156 -1.36 2.40 0.33
N PHE A 157 -0.37 2.06 -0.50
CA PHE A 157 0.39 0.82 -0.33
C PHE A 157 1.21 0.83 0.96
N THR A 158 1.80 1.96 1.33
CA THR A 158 2.54 2.09 2.60
C THR A 158 1.64 1.86 3.81
N ILE A 159 0.47 2.51 3.86
CA ILE A 159 -0.50 2.35 4.95
C ILE A 159 -1.01 0.91 5.00
N TYR A 160 -1.30 0.32 3.84
CA TYR A 160 -1.76 -1.06 3.76
C TYR A 160 -0.70 -2.05 4.24
N GLY A 161 0.58 -1.83 3.91
CA GLY A 161 1.71 -2.62 4.43
C GLY A 161 1.85 -2.55 5.95
N GLN A 162 1.68 -1.36 6.54
CA GLN A 162 1.67 -1.19 8.00
C GLN A 162 0.51 -1.95 8.66
N PHE A 163 -0.70 -1.86 8.09
CA PHE A 163 -1.86 -2.60 8.57
C PHE A 163 -1.63 -4.11 8.51
N TYR A 164 -1.09 -4.60 7.39
CA TYR A 164 -0.80 -6.02 7.20
C TYR A 164 0.23 -6.54 8.22
N ALA A 165 1.32 -5.80 8.44
CA ALA A 165 2.32 -6.12 9.46
C ALA A 165 1.73 -6.22 10.86
N LYS A 166 0.81 -5.32 11.21
CA LYS A 166 0.16 -5.30 12.53
C LYS A 166 -0.79 -6.48 12.75
N GLY A 167 -1.47 -6.93 11.71
CA GLY A 167 -2.40 -8.07 11.75
C GLY A 167 -1.75 -9.44 11.54
N SER A 168 -0.44 -9.49 11.27
CA SER A 168 0.28 -10.73 10.96
C SER A 168 0.49 -11.59 12.21
N THR A 169 0.34 -12.91 12.05
CA THR A 169 0.79 -13.90 13.03
C THR A 169 2.15 -14.41 12.58
N PHE A 170 3.10 -14.46 13.52
CA PHE A 170 4.49 -14.83 13.22
C PHE A 170 4.79 -16.24 13.72
N ASP A 171 5.54 -16.99 12.92
CA ASP A 171 6.05 -18.30 13.31
C ASP A 171 7.11 -18.13 14.42
N ILE A 172 7.10 -19.06 15.38
CA ILE A 172 8.02 -19.00 16.52
C ILE A 172 9.15 -20.02 16.32
N TYR A 173 10.37 -19.54 16.50
CA TYR A 173 11.59 -20.34 16.46
C TYR A 173 12.23 -20.36 17.84
N THR A 174 12.81 -21.50 18.21
CA THR A 174 13.56 -21.62 19.46
C THR A 174 15.04 -21.82 19.17
N GLN A 175 15.89 -21.03 19.81
CA GLN A 175 17.35 -21.18 19.76
C GLN A 175 17.94 -20.96 21.15
N ASN A 176 18.78 -21.90 21.63
CA ASN A 176 19.45 -21.81 22.92
C ASN A 176 18.51 -21.51 24.12
N GLY A 177 17.28 -22.05 24.08
CA GLY A 177 16.27 -21.85 25.13
C GLY A 177 15.52 -20.51 25.08
N LYS A 178 15.78 -19.67 24.08
CA LYS A 178 15.08 -18.41 23.80
C LYS A 178 14.12 -18.57 22.62
N GLN A 179 12.98 -17.90 22.68
CA GLN A 179 11.97 -17.90 21.62
C GLN A 179 12.00 -16.61 20.82
N TYR A 180 11.91 -16.75 19.51
CA TYR A 180 11.98 -15.68 18.53
C TYR A 180 10.79 -15.76 17.57
N GLU A 181 10.08 -14.66 17.37
CA GLU A 181 9.07 -14.51 16.31
C GLU A 181 9.76 -14.15 15.00
N LEU A 182 9.54 -14.93 13.94
CA LEU A 182 10.06 -14.65 12.61
C LEU A 182 9.23 -13.55 11.94
N LEU A 183 9.81 -12.37 11.78
CA LEU A 183 9.13 -11.21 11.22
C LEU A 183 9.16 -11.22 9.69
N LYS A 184 10.35 -11.42 9.10
CA LYS A 184 10.55 -11.39 7.65
C LYS A 184 11.86 -12.06 7.25
N VAL A 185 11.91 -12.57 6.02
CA VAL A 185 13.10 -13.09 5.35
C VAL A 185 13.31 -12.33 4.05
N TYR A 186 14.50 -11.76 3.87
CA TYR A 186 14.96 -11.08 2.65
C TYR A 186 16.26 -11.75 2.19
N GLY A 187 16.13 -12.72 1.28
CA GLY A 187 17.27 -13.51 0.81
C GLY A 187 17.93 -14.26 1.96
N GLU A 188 19.17 -13.89 2.29
CA GLU A 188 19.93 -14.46 3.41
C GLU A 188 19.71 -13.73 4.75
N ASN A 189 19.00 -12.60 4.74
CA ASN A 189 18.77 -11.74 5.89
C ASN A 189 17.45 -12.10 6.57
N ILE A 190 17.51 -12.40 7.86
CA ILE A 190 16.38 -12.93 8.61
C ILE A 190 16.16 -12.06 9.83
N PHE A 191 14.98 -11.48 9.92
CA PHE A 191 14.60 -10.53 10.96
C PHE A 191 13.67 -11.21 11.94
N MET A 192 14.07 -11.22 13.21
CA MET A 192 13.33 -11.88 14.28
C MET A 192 13.16 -10.96 15.48
N ARG A 193 12.15 -11.23 16.31
CA ARG A 193 11.90 -10.52 17.58
C ARG A 193 11.92 -11.49 18.75
N GLU A 194 12.67 -11.20 19.80
CA GLU A 194 12.71 -12.04 20.99
C GLU A 194 11.42 -11.87 21.82
N ILE A 195 10.80 -12.97 22.24
CA ILE A 195 9.51 -12.95 22.95
C ILE A 195 9.64 -12.44 24.41
N GLU A 196 10.80 -12.62 25.05
CA GLU A 196 11.02 -12.15 26.43
C GLU A 196 11.02 -10.61 26.58
N ASP A 197 11.14 -9.85 25.47
CA ASP A 197 11.26 -8.39 25.48
C ASP A 197 9.89 -7.68 25.37
N GLU A 198 8.88 -8.10 26.14
CA GLU A 198 7.57 -7.42 26.24
C GLU A 198 7.69 -5.94 26.66
N LYS A 199 8.83 -5.57 27.27
CA LYS A 199 9.15 -4.18 27.63
C LYS A 199 9.67 -3.32 26.46
N ASN A 200 10.22 -3.93 25.40
CA ASN A 200 10.74 -3.24 24.22
C ASN A 200 10.40 -4.01 22.93
N PRO A 201 9.12 -3.99 22.48
CA PRO A 201 8.67 -4.70 21.28
C PRO A 201 9.32 -4.19 19.97
N THR A 202 10.14 -3.16 20.05
CA THR A 202 10.85 -2.50 18.95
C THR A 202 12.22 -3.11 18.64
N LYS A 203 12.76 -3.99 19.50
CA LYS A 203 14.09 -4.56 19.30
C LYS A 203 14.05 -5.75 18.34
N VAL A 204 14.42 -5.49 17.09
CA VAL A 204 14.59 -6.53 16.05
C VAL A 204 16.01 -7.08 16.13
N THR A 205 16.11 -8.42 16.17
CA THR A 205 17.38 -9.14 16.09
C THR A 205 17.60 -9.60 14.65
N TYR A 206 18.78 -9.29 14.12
CA TYR A 206 19.21 -9.71 12.79
C TYR A 206 19.95 -11.05 12.86
N PHE A 207 19.53 -11.98 12.02
CA PHE A 207 20.20 -13.25 11.78
C PHE A 207 20.56 -13.34 10.29
N ASN A 208 21.74 -13.88 10.00
CA ASN A 208 22.02 -14.41 8.67
C ASN A 208 21.54 -15.87 8.63
N ALA A 209 21.07 -16.34 7.47
CA ALA A 209 20.62 -17.73 7.27
C ALA A 209 21.63 -18.79 7.76
N GLN A 210 22.94 -18.53 7.64
CA GLN A 210 23.98 -19.43 8.14
C GLN A 210 23.97 -19.56 9.67
N ASN A 211 23.57 -18.49 10.37
CA ASN A 211 23.49 -18.44 11.84
C ASN A 211 22.21 -19.08 12.41
N MET A 212 21.27 -19.48 11.54
CA MET A 212 20.05 -20.20 11.96
C MET A 212 20.26 -21.71 12.13
N THR A 213 21.46 -22.23 11.88
CA THR A 213 21.77 -23.66 12.02
C THR A 213 21.44 -24.14 13.44
N GLY A 214 20.53 -25.12 13.55
CA GLY A 214 20.06 -25.67 14.83
C GLY A 214 18.82 -25.01 15.43
N MET A 215 18.19 -24.05 14.75
CA MET A 215 16.87 -23.53 15.16
C MET A 215 15.77 -24.57 14.91
N THR A 216 14.85 -24.71 15.87
CA THR A 216 13.66 -25.55 15.73
C THR A 216 12.41 -24.69 15.60
N LEU A 217 11.55 -25.05 14.65
CA LEU A 217 10.22 -24.46 14.49
C LEU A 217 9.31 -24.98 15.60
N SER A 218 8.70 -24.08 16.36
CA SER A 218 7.69 -24.40 17.37
C SER A 218 6.38 -23.72 17.01
N GLN A 219 5.30 -24.50 16.87
CA GLN A 219 3.97 -23.95 16.59
C GLN A 219 3.23 -23.47 17.85
N GLU A 220 3.81 -23.66 19.04
CA GLU A 220 3.22 -23.23 20.30
C GLU A 220 4.14 -22.24 21.04
N LYS A 221 3.57 -21.12 21.52
CA LYS A 221 4.18 -20.31 22.58
C LYS A 221 4.34 -21.23 23.78
N SER A 222 5.57 -21.64 24.10
CA SER A 222 5.76 -22.45 25.31
C SER A 222 5.39 -21.59 26.50
N LYS A 223 4.26 -21.91 27.14
CA LYS A 223 3.83 -21.29 28.38
C LYS A 223 4.93 -21.54 29.42
N LYS A 224 5.69 -20.50 29.75
CA LYS A 224 6.38 -20.42 31.04
C LYS A 224 5.45 -19.77 32.04
#